data_AF-A0AAV9MEV2-F1
#
_entry.id   AF-A0AAV9MEV2-F1
#
_cell.length_a   1.000
_cell.length_b   1.000
_cell.length_c   1.000
_cell.angle_alpha   90.00
_cell.angle_beta   90.00
_cell.angle_gamma   90.00
#
_symmetry.space_group_name_H-M   'P 1'
#
loop_
_entity.id
_entity.type
_entity.pdbx_description
1 polymer ?
#
loop_
_entity_poly.entity_id
_entity_poly.type
_entity_poly.pdbx_seq_one_letter_code
_entity_poly.pdbx_strand_id
1 'polypeptide(L)'
;MEESVEYQKKSWIALKKSINGLLNKINKANIKYIIPELFGENFIRGRGLFCRSIMKSQLNYPIFADVFAALVAVINTKFPQIDELLCKRIILQLQRAYYNNNNKPQMLATVKFIAHLVNQQVVHELIALELVTLLLDKPTEDSVDVDVDFVKECGSMFQDLCPLGLHGVFERFRGILHEGEVDKRVQFLIEDLFALRKHKFQPAVPPELDLVEEEDQLTHEISLGDKVDPQIELDVFKPDLNFVQNENKYEELQKRILGDGDQDDDESDDEDEQEMKIEDETETNLINLRRTIYLTIMSSADFEEAGHKLLKIRLESGQEMELCIMLLECCSQEKTFLHYYALLGQQSCMINKVHQKNFENSFVQQYSMIHRLETNKLCNSIFPKDSPKNTRFAINFFTSIGLGGITENLRNYLKNMPRLILQQDKRVFRSSEPDDVHQSKRRRRS
;
A
#
# COMPACT_ATOMS: atom_id res chain seq x y z
N MET A 1 -10.39 -33.97 21.92
CA MET A 1 -10.63 -32.64 22.53
C MET A 1 -11.23 -31.65 21.52
N GLU A 2 -10.89 -31.76 20.24
CA GLU A 2 -11.36 -30.86 19.17
C GLU A 2 -12.80 -31.10 18.70
N GLU A 3 -13.40 -32.26 18.98
CA GLU A 3 -14.80 -32.55 18.65
C GLU A 3 -15.81 -31.99 19.66
N SER A 4 -15.34 -31.46 20.81
CA SER A 4 -16.25 -30.93 21.83
C SER A 4 -17.01 -29.72 21.29
N VAL A 5 -18.33 -29.67 21.55
CA VAL A 5 -19.19 -28.53 21.19
C VAL A 5 -18.63 -27.21 21.72
N GLU A 6 -17.99 -27.23 22.90
CA GLU A 6 -17.35 -26.05 23.48
C GLU A 6 -16.14 -25.57 22.66
N TYR A 7 -15.34 -26.51 22.16
CA TYR A 7 -14.20 -26.20 21.29
C TYR A 7 -14.68 -25.62 19.96
N GLN A 8 -15.66 -26.27 19.30
CA GLN A 8 -16.22 -25.79 18.05
C GLN A 8 -16.80 -24.37 18.20
N LYS A 9 -17.52 -24.11 19.30
CA LYS A 9 -18.06 -22.78 19.59
C LYS A 9 -16.96 -21.74 19.79
N LYS A 10 -15.87 -22.10 20.47
CA LYS A 10 -14.71 -21.22 20.65
C LYS A 10 -14.02 -20.92 19.30
N SER A 11 -13.82 -21.95 18.47
CA SER A 11 -13.27 -21.82 17.11
C SER A 11 -14.16 -20.94 16.22
N TRP A 12 -15.48 -21.10 16.27
CA TRP A 12 -16.43 -20.26 15.54
C TRP A 12 -16.35 -18.78 15.94
N ILE A 13 -16.22 -18.48 17.24
CA ILE A 13 -16.06 -17.11 17.73
C ILE A 13 -14.71 -16.52 17.27
N ALA A 14 -13.64 -17.33 17.26
CA ALA A 14 -12.34 -16.91 16.74
C ALA A 14 -12.40 -16.60 15.25
N LEU A 15 -12.96 -17.50 14.44
CA LEU A 15 -13.20 -17.32 13.00
C LEU A 15 -13.95 -16.01 12.72
N LYS A 16 -15.05 -15.78 13.43
CA LYS A 16 -15.82 -14.54 13.32
C LYS A 16 -14.96 -13.31 13.63
N LYS A 17 -14.14 -13.34 14.68
CA LYS A 17 -13.28 -12.21 15.05
C LYS A 17 -12.18 -11.97 14.01
N SER A 18 -11.60 -13.05 13.49
CA SER A 18 -10.54 -13.00 12.48
C SER A 18 -11.04 -12.34 11.19
N ILE A 19 -12.13 -12.87 10.60
CA ILE A 19 -12.75 -12.33 9.39
C ILE A 19 -13.11 -10.83 9.55
N ASN A 20 -13.76 -10.47 10.67
CA ASN A 20 -14.08 -9.06 10.94
C ASN A 20 -12.81 -8.20 11.08
N GLY A 21 -11.77 -8.74 11.70
CA GLY A 21 -10.50 -8.04 11.94
C GLY A 21 -9.77 -7.74 10.63
N LEU A 22 -9.68 -8.72 9.73
CA LEU A 22 -9.07 -8.58 8.41
C LEU A 22 -9.83 -7.56 7.55
N LEU A 23 -11.16 -7.68 7.48
CA LEU A 23 -12.01 -6.76 6.70
C LEU A 23 -11.98 -5.32 7.21
N ASN A 24 -11.69 -5.08 8.49
CA ASN A 24 -11.58 -3.72 9.02
C ASN A 24 -10.22 -3.06 8.73
N LYS A 25 -9.19 -3.85 8.39
CA LYS A 25 -7.83 -3.37 8.09
C LYS A 25 -7.59 -3.19 6.60
N ILE A 26 -8.45 -3.74 5.75
CA ILE A 26 -8.25 -3.80 4.31
C ILE A 26 -8.31 -2.41 3.66
N ASN A 27 -7.37 -2.18 2.75
CA ASN A 27 -7.24 -1.00 1.90
C ASN A 27 -6.47 -1.38 0.62
N LYS A 28 -6.34 -0.45 -0.33
CA LYS A 28 -5.68 -0.70 -1.62
C LYS A 28 -4.24 -1.16 -1.50
N ALA A 29 -3.50 -0.68 -0.50
CA ALA A 29 -2.09 -0.99 -0.33
C ALA A 29 -1.84 -2.36 0.31
N ASN A 30 -2.80 -2.91 1.07
CA ASN A 30 -2.60 -4.16 1.80
C ASN A 30 -3.55 -5.30 1.42
N ILE A 31 -4.42 -5.10 0.43
CA ILE A 31 -5.36 -6.12 -0.04
C ILE A 31 -4.65 -7.41 -0.43
N LYS A 32 -3.51 -7.32 -1.11
CA LYS A 32 -2.70 -8.47 -1.55
C LYS A 32 -2.20 -9.32 -0.37
N TYR A 33 -1.83 -8.71 0.74
CA TYR A 33 -1.40 -9.44 1.96
C TYR A 33 -2.58 -9.98 2.77
N ILE A 34 -3.72 -9.27 2.78
CA ILE A 34 -4.91 -9.71 3.52
C ILE A 34 -5.58 -10.91 2.86
N ILE A 35 -5.53 -11.03 1.54
CA ILE A 35 -6.16 -12.13 0.79
C ILE A 35 -5.64 -13.51 1.26
N PRO A 36 -4.33 -13.78 1.30
CA PRO A 36 -3.80 -15.05 1.82
C PRO A 36 -4.17 -15.31 3.28
N GLU A 37 -4.04 -14.31 4.16
CA GLU A 37 -4.44 -14.43 5.56
C GLU A 37 -5.92 -14.82 5.69
N LEU A 38 -6.76 -14.23 4.85
CA LEU A 38 -8.19 -14.48 4.83
C LEU A 38 -8.51 -15.88 4.28
N PHE A 39 -7.81 -16.35 3.24
CA PHE A 39 -7.95 -17.73 2.74
C PHE A 39 -7.49 -18.78 3.77
N GLY A 40 -6.61 -18.39 4.70
CA GLY A 40 -6.25 -19.21 5.86
C GLY A 40 -7.39 -19.47 6.85
N GLU A 41 -8.46 -18.68 6.80
CA GLU A 41 -9.65 -18.89 7.61
C GLU A 41 -10.66 -19.77 6.85
N ASN A 42 -11.35 -20.68 7.54
CA ASN A 42 -12.31 -21.60 6.91
C ASN A 42 -13.54 -20.87 6.36
N PHE A 43 -13.48 -20.46 5.10
CA PHE A 43 -14.52 -19.74 4.38
C PHE A 43 -15.76 -20.57 4.11
N ILE A 44 -15.63 -21.88 3.88
CA ILE A 44 -16.78 -22.75 3.62
C ILE A 44 -17.70 -22.78 4.83
N ARG A 45 -17.10 -22.94 6.02
CA ARG A 45 -17.79 -22.87 7.31
C ARG A 45 -18.22 -21.44 7.64
N GLY A 46 -17.35 -20.47 7.35
CA GLY A 46 -17.52 -19.05 7.65
C GLY A 46 -18.34 -18.23 6.65
N ARG A 47 -18.89 -18.83 5.58
CA ARG A 47 -19.50 -18.08 4.46
C ARG A 47 -20.58 -17.07 4.88
N GLY A 48 -21.44 -17.45 5.83
CA GLY A 48 -22.45 -16.55 6.39
C GLY A 48 -21.82 -15.40 7.20
N LEU A 49 -20.78 -15.70 7.97
CA LEU A 49 -20.02 -14.71 8.74
C LEU A 49 -19.31 -13.71 7.83
N PHE A 50 -18.68 -14.19 6.76
CA PHE A 50 -18.03 -13.36 5.75
C PHE A 50 -19.03 -12.42 5.07
N CYS A 51 -20.11 -12.98 4.50
CA CYS A 51 -21.16 -12.18 3.84
C CYS A 51 -21.72 -11.11 4.78
N ARG A 52 -22.00 -11.46 6.04
CA ARG A 52 -22.48 -10.49 7.03
C ARG A 52 -21.43 -9.43 7.38
N SER A 53 -20.17 -9.83 7.51
CA SER A 53 -19.08 -8.91 7.86
C SER A 53 -18.87 -7.90 6.74
N ILE A 54 -18.75 -8.34 5.49
CA ILE A 54 -18.52 -7.44 4.35
C ILE A 54 -19.71 -6.51 4.10
N MET A 55 -20.95 -7.01 4.22
CA MET A 55 -22.16 -6.17 4.14
C MET A 55 -22.22 -5.14 5.27
N LYS A 56 -21.70 -5.44 6.45
CA LYS A 56 -21.62 -4.47 7.55
C LYS A 56 -20.49 -3.46 7.33
N SER A 57 -19.34 -3.91 6.85
CA SER A 57 -18.19 -3.05 6.58
C SER A 57 -18.46 -2.04 5.47
N GLN A 58 -19.09 -2.46 4.36
CA GLN A 58 -19.48 -1.54 3.28
C GLN A 58 -20.45 -0.46 3.76
N LEU A 59 -21.39 -0.80 4.66
CA LEU A 59 -22.35 0.17 5.19
C LEU A 59 -21.69 1.22 6.09
N ASN A 60 -20.71 0.80 6.89
CA ASN A 60 -19.99 1.70 7.78
C ASN A 60 -18.94 2.53 7.04
N TYR A 61 -18.36 1.97 5.97
CA TYR A 61 -17.30 2.60 5.20
C TYR A 61 -17.53 2.50 3.68
N PRO A 62 -18.53 3.23 3.13
CA PRO A 62 -18.83 3.18 1.69
C PRO A 62 -17.68 3.66 0.80
N ILE A 63 -16.72 4.41 1.35
CA ILE A 63 -15.54 4.92 0.64
C ILE A 63 -14.62 3.78 0.19
N PHE A 64 -14.62 2.64 0.88
CA PHE A 64 -13.82 1.45 0.54
C PHE A 64 -14.61 0.39 -0.26
N ALA A 65 -15.75 0.77 -0.84
CA ALA A 65 -16.59 -0.16 -1.59
C ALA A 65 -15.86 -0.81 -2.78
N ASP A 66 -14.95 -0.07 -3.42
CA ASP A 66 -14.07 -0.58 -4.49
C ASP A 66 -13.10 -1.67 -3.98
N VAL A 67 -12.49 -1.46 -2.80
CA VAL A 67 -11.61 -2.44 -2.14
C VAL A 67 -12.39 -3.68 -1.74
N PHE A 68 -13.59 -3.52 -1.17
CA PHE A 68 -14.43 -4.67 -0.82
C PHE A 68 -14.87 -5.44 -2.07
N ALA A 69 -15.17 -4.77 -3.17
CA ALA A 69 -15.55 -5.45 -4.41
C ALA A 69 -14.37 -6.21 -5.02
N ALA A 70 -13.15 -5.65 -4.97
CA ALA A 70 -11.94 -6.34 -5.41
C ALA A 70 -11.67 -7.61 -4.59
N LEU A 71 -11.85 -7.54 -3.26
CA LEU A 71 -11.74 -8.72 -2.40
C LEU A 71 -12.76 -9.79 -2.76
N VAL A 72 -14.01 -9.39 -3.00
CA VAL A 72 -15.08 -10.30 -3.44
C VAL A 72 -14.69 -10.94 -4.78
N ALA A 73 -14.23 -10.17 -5.76
CA ALA A 73 -13.80 -10.71 -7.05
C ALA A 73 -12.75 -11.83 -6.92
N VAL A 74 -11.74 -11.65 -6.07
CA VAL A 74 -10.73 -12.68 -5.81
C VAL A 74 -11.34 -13.92 -5.15
N ILE A 75 -12.21 -13.74 -4.16
CA ILE A 75 -12.91 -14.85 -3.49
C ILE A 75 -13.79 -15.61 -4.49
N ASN A 76 -14.44 -14.90 -5.41
CA ASN A 76 -15.32 -15.46 -6.42
C ASN A 76 -14.63 -16.51 -7.28
N THR A 77 -13.37 -16.29 -7.65
CA THR A 77 -12.59 -17.24 -8.47
C THR A 77 -12.46 -18.63 -7.82
N LYS A 78 -12.41 -18.68 -6.48
CA LYS A 78 -12.21 -19.93 -5.72
C LYS A 78 -13.51 -20.44 -5.08
N PHE A 79 -14.40 -19.54 -4.66
CA PHE A 79 -15.63 -19.85 -3.93
C PHE A 79 -16.88 -19.13 -4.49
N PRO A 80 -17.32 -19.43 -5.74
CA PRO A 80 -18.45 -18.75 -6.36
C PRO A 80 -19.76 -18.82 -5.55
N GLN A 81 -19.96 -19.91 -4.80
CA GLN A 81 -21.16 -20.12 -3.97
C GLN A 81 -21.26 -19.13 -2.80
N ILE A 82 -20.12 -18.64 -2.30
CA ILE A 82 -20.09 -17.63 -1.22
C ILE A 82 -20.55 -16.29 -1.77
N ASP A 83 -20.11 -15.96 -2.98
CA ASP A 83 -20.45 -14.70 -3.62
C ASP A 83 -21.85 -14.68 -4.18
N GLU A 84 -22.35 -15.82 -4.67
CA GLU A 84 -23.77 -16.00 -4.99
C GLU A 84 -24.63 -15.71 -3.74
N LEU A 85 -24.24 -16.23 -2.56
CA LEU A 85 -24.92 -15.94 -1.29
C LEU A 85 -24.82 -14.45 -0.91
N LEU A 86 -23.65 -13.83 -1.09
CA LEU A 86 -23.44 -12.41 -0.83
C LEU A 86 -24.36 -11.56 -1.71
N CYS A 87 -24.41 -11.83 -3.01
CA CYS A 87 -25.24 -11.10 -3.97
C CYS A 87 -26.73 -11.23 -3.63
N LYS A 88 -27.21 -12.44 -3.32
CA LYS A 88 -28.59 -12.67 -2.84
C LYS A 88 -28.92 -11.81 -1.61
N ARG A 89 -28.00 -11.71 -0.65
CA ARG A 89 -28.19 -10.91 0.56
C ARG A 89 -28.16 -9.41 0.28
N ILE A 90 -27.29 -8.93 -0.62
CA ILE A 90 -27.21 -7.53 -1.04
C ILE A 90 -28.50 -7.09 -1.74
N ILE A 91 -29.05 -7.92 -2.63
CA ILE A 91 -30.32 -7.63 -3.33
C ILE A 91 -31.47 -7.50 -2.35
N LEU A 92 -31.58 -8.41 -1.38
CA LEU A 92 -32.59 -8.29 -0.31
C LEU A 92 -32.39 -7.04 0.53
N GLN A 93 -31.15 -6.65 0.81
CA GLN A 93 -30.84 -5.42 1.53
C GLN A 93 -31.27 -4.19 0.72
N LEU A 94 -31.00 -4.17 -0.58
CA LEU A 94 -31.41 -3.11 -1.49
C LEU A 94 -32.94 -3.00 -1.57
N GLN A 95 -33.64 -4.11 -1.82
CA GLN A 95 -35.11 -4.15 -1.84
C GLN A 95 -35.71 -3.61 -0.54
N ARG A 96 -35.19 -4.07 0.62
CA ARG A 96 -35.65 -3.58 1.93
C ARG A 96 -35.37 -2.10 2.14
N ALA A 97 -34.23 -1.60 1.68
CA ALA A 97 -33.90 -0.18 1.77
C ALA A 97 -34.79 0.68 0.86
N TYR A 98 -35.12 0.17 -0.34
CA TYR A 98 -36.00 0.84 -1.30
C TYR A 98 -37.45 0.93 -0.79
N TYR A 99 -38.02 -0.15 -0.25
CA TYR A 99 -39.38 -0.13 0.28
C TYR A 99 -39.51 0.61 1.63
N ASN A 100 -38.42 0.72 2.40
CA ASN A 100 -38.40 1.47 3.65
C ASN A 100 -37.79 2.86 3.42
N ASN A 101 -38.65 3.84 3.08
CA ASN A 101 -38.31 5.24 2.74
C ASN A 101 -37.45 6.03 3.77
N ASN A 102 -37.04 5.43 4.90
CA ASN A 102 -36.32 6.14 5.98
C ASN A 102 -34.80 5.91 5.98
N ASN A 103 -34.26 5.10 5.05
CA ASN A 103 -32.85 4.64 5.09
C ASN A 103 -32.03 5.02 3.84
N LYS A 104 -32.11 6.29 3.38
CA LYS A 104 -31.33 6.80 2.23
C LYS A 104 -29.82 6.49 2.30
N PRO A 105 -29.12 6.66 3.46
CA PRO A 105 -27.69 6.34 3.54
C PRO A 105 -27.39 4.86 3.30
N GLN A 106 -28.27 3.97 3.77
CA GLN A 106 -28.12 2.53 3.56
C GLN A 106 -28.32 2.16 2.09
N MET A 107 -29.28 2.79 1.43
CA MET A 107 -29.52 2.62 0.00
C MET A 107 -28.30 3.07 -0.80
N LEU A 108 -27.81 4.29 -0.58
CA LEU A 108 -26.62 4.83 -1.24
C LEU A 108 -25.39 3.91 -1.10
N ALA A 109 -25.09 3.46 0.11
CA ALA A 109 -23.97 2.56 0.35
C ALA A 109 -24.12 1.20 -0.38
N THR A 110 -25.34 0.65 -0.37
CA THR A 110 -25.63 -0.62 -1.04
C THR A 110 -25.54 -0.50 -2.56
N VAL A 111 -26.10 0.58 -3.12
CA VAL A 111 -26.06 0.90 -4.56
C VAL A 111 -24.61 1.12 -5.01
N LYS A 112 -23.82 1.89 -4.25
CA LYS A 112 -22.39 2.07 -4.52
C LYS A 112 -21.62 0.75 -4.50
N PHE A 113 -21.93 -0.14 -3.55
CA PHE A 113 -21.28 -1.45 -3.51
C PHE A 113 -21.65 -2.32 -4.72
N ILE A 114 -22.92 -2.32 -5.15
CA ILE A 114 -23.36 -3.00 -6.38
C ILE A 114 -22.61 -2.43 -7.61
N ALA A 115 -22.41 -1.11 -7.69
CA ALA A 115 -21.69 -0.49 -8.80
C ALA A 115 -20.27 -1.07 -8.93
N HIS A 116 -19.54 -1.18 -7.82
CA HIS A 116 -18.20 -1.75 -7.84
C HIS A 116 -18.17 -3.27 -8.07
N LEU A 117 -19.20 -4.02 -7.65
CA LEU A 117 -19.33 -5.44 -8.00
C LEU A 117 -19.56 -5.65 -9.51
N VAL A 118 -20.27 -4.74 -10.17
CA VAL A 118 -20.43 -4.73 -11.62
C VAL A 118 -19.11 -4.33 -12.31
N ASN A 119 -18.40 -3.33 -11.77
CA ASN A 119 -17.08 -2.95 -12.30
C ASN A 119 -16.06 -4.08 -12.21
N GLN A 120 -16.14 -4.94 -11.20
CA GLN A 120 -15.29 -6.12 -11.03
C GLN A 120 -15.87 -7.37 -11.73
N GLN A 121 -16.94 -7.23 -12.51
CA GLN A 121 -17.64 -8.31 -13.23
C GLN A 121 -18.06 -9.51 -12.37
N VAL A 122 -18.23 -9.30 -11.06
CA VAL A 122 -18.78 -10.30 -10.13
C VAL A 122 -20.27 -10.50 -10.39
N VAL A 123 -20.99 -9.42 -10.73
CA VAL A 123 -22.42 -9.47 -11.06
C VAL A 123 -22.64 -8.92 -12.46
N HIS A 124 -23.52 -9.56 -13.21
CA HIS A 124 -23.84 -9.16 -14.57
C HIS A 124 -24.45 -7.75 -14.60
N GLU A 125 -24.06 -6.93 -15.57
CA GLU A 125 -24.50 -5.55 -15.77
C GLU A 125 -26.03 -5.37 -15.93
N LEU A 126 -26.78 -6.45 -16.18
CA LEU A 126 -28.25 -6.44 -16.19
C LEU A 126 -28.83 -5.95 -14.86
N ILE A 127 -28.24 -6.33 -13.72
CA ILE A 127 -28.74 -5.90 -12.41
C ILE A 127 -28.67 -4.37 -12.26
N ALA A 128 -27.65 -3.76 -12.86
CA ALA A 128 -27.43 -2.33 -12.80
C ALA A 128 -28.42 -1.59 -13.71
N LEU A 129 -28.78 -2.16 -14.88
CA LEU A 129 -29.86 -1.63 -15.72
C LEU A 129 -31.23 -1.75 -15.06
N GLU A 130 -31.51 -2.88 -14.39
CA GLU A 130 -32.74 -3.06 -13.63
C GLU A 130 -32.83 -2.05 -12.47
N LEU A 131 -31.71 -1.80 -11.77
CA LEU A 131 -31.64 -0.85 -10.67
C LEU A 131 -31.92 0.58 -11.14
N VAL A 132 -31.27 1.02 -12.22
CA VAL A 132 -31.51 2.34 -12.82
C VAL A 132 -32.96 2.48 -13.25
N THR A 133 -33.51 1.44 -13.90
CA THR A 133 -34.91 1.45 -14.33
C THR A 133 -35.87 1.54 -13.14
N LEU A 134 -35.58 0.85 -12.03
CA LEU A 134 -36.37 0.90 -10.80
C LEU A 134 -36.33 2.29 -10.15
N LEU A 135 -35.15 2.92 -10.06
CA LEU A 135 -34.97 4.24 -9.44
C LEU A 135 -35.60 5.37 -10.26
N LEU A 136 -35.63 5.23 -11.59
CA LEU A 136 -36.16 6.22 -12.53
C LEU A 136 -37.60 5.96 -13.00
N ASP A 137 -38.26 4.87 -12.58
CA ASP A 137 -39.68 4.61 -12.91
C ASP A 137 -40.61 5.70 -12.36
N LYS A 138 -40.30 6.18 -11.14
CA LYS A 138 -40.95 7.35 -10.51
C LYS A 138 -39.86 8.26 -9.94
N PRO A 139 -39.33 9.19 -10.75
CA PRO A 139 -38.18 9.99 -10.34
C PRO A 139 -38.57 10.92 -9.18
N THR A 140 -37.86 10.76 -8.07
CA THR A 140 -37.89 11.67 -6.91
C THR A 140 -36.53 12.32 -6.79
N GLU A 141 -36.44 13.44 -6.06
CA GLU A 141 -35.14 14.11 -5.85
C GLU A 141 -34.08 13.18 -5.26
N ASP A 142 -34.48 12.25 -4.40
CA ASP A 142 -33.60 11.27 -3.78
C ASP A 142 -33.28 10.10 -4.71
N SER A 143 -34.25 9.62 -5.49
CA SER A 143 -33.98 8.51 -6.41
C SER A 143 -33.07 8.93 -7.56
N VAL A 144 -33.23 10.14 -8.08
CA VAL A 144 -32.34 10.69 -9.12
C VAL A 144 -30.93 10.96 -8.58
N ASP A 145 -30.81 11.45 -7.33
CA ASP A 145 -29.52 11.67 -6.67
C ASP A 145 -28.72 10.35 -6.55
N VAL A 146 -29.39 9.29 -6.06
CA VAL A 146 -28.80 7.96 -5.92
C VAL A 146 -28.43 7.37 -7.27
N ASP A 147 -29.28 7.54 -8.28
CA ASP A 147 -29.08 6.97 -9.60
C ASP A 147 -27.96 7.67 -10.38
N VAL A 148 -27.88 9.00 -10.27
CA VAL A 148 -26.76 9.78 -10.83
C VAL A 148 -25.44 9.31 -10.24
N ASP A 149 -25.35 9.16 -8.92
CA ASP A 149 -24.12 8.70 -8.28
C ASP A 149 -23.80 7.24 -8.63
N PHE A 150 -24.81 6.37 -8.77
CA PHE A 150 -24.62 5.01 -9.27
C PHE A 150 -23.98 4.98 -10.66
N VAL A 151 -24.54 5.74 -11.61
CA VAL A 151 -24.04 5.79 -12.99
C VAL A 151 -22.66 6.46 -13.07
N LYS A 152 -22.30 7.36 -12.15
CA LYS A 152 -20.92 7.89 -12.07
C LYS A 152 -19.91 6.80 -11.73
N GLU A 153 -20.26 5.86 -10.84
CA GLU A 153 -19.37 4.80 -10.37
C GLU A 153 -19.22 3.65 -11.39
N CYS A 154 -20.30 3.22 -12.05
CA CYS A 154 -20.28 2.09 -13.01
C CYS A 154 -20.43 2.47 -14.49
N GLY A 155 -20.56 3.75 -14.81
CA GLY A 155 -20.84 4.22 -16.18
C GLY A 155 -19.72 3.90 -17.19
N SER A 156 -18.48 3.76 -16.72
CA SER A 156 -17.35 3.30 -17.53
C SER A 156 -17.57 1.87 -18.01
N MET A 157 -17.91 0.97 -17.08
CA MET A 157 -18.17 -0.44 -17.40
C MET A 157 -19.39 -0.61 -18.32
N PHE A 158 -20.44 0.19 -18.10
CA PHE A 158 -21.59 0.23 -19.00
C PHE A 158 -21.26 0.71 -20.41
N GLN A 159 -20.31 1.63 -20.55
CA GLN A 159 -19.90 2.13 -21.85
C GLN A 159 -19.21 1.03 -22.66
N ASP A 160 -18.45 0.15 -21.99
CA ASP A 160 -17.68 -0.92 -22.61
C ASP A 160 -18.54 -2.17 -22.89
N LEU A 161 -19.37 -2.60 -21.93
CA LEU A 161 -20.18 -3.82 -22.04
C LEU A 161 -21.56 -3.58 -22.69
N CYS A 162 -22.27 -2.51 -22.34
CA CYS A 162 -23.66 -2.30 -22.74
C CYS A 162 -23.97 -0.85 -23.20
N PRO A 163 -23.32 -0.36 -24.28
CA PRO A 163 -23.42 1.03 -24.72
C PRO A 163 -24.85 1.48 -25.09
N LEU A 164 -25.68 0.55 -25.57
CA LEU A 164 -27.10 0.82 -25.85
C LEU A 164 -27.93 0.95 -24.56
N GLY A 165 -27.62 0.15 -23.54
CA GLY A 165 -28.23 0.27 -22.21
C GLY A 165 -27.90 1.62 -21.59
N LEU A 166 -26.63 2.00 -21.59
CA LEU A 166 -26.17 3.31 -21.13
C LEU A 166 -26.85 4.45 -21.91
N HIS A 167 -26.97 4.33 -23.23
CA HIS A 167 -27.71 5.31 -24.03
C HIS A 167 -29.16 5.46 -23.53
N GLY A 168 -29.86 4.34 -23.30
CA GLY A 168 -31.22 4.34 -22.76
C GLY A 168 -31.32 5.07 -21.41
N VAL A 169 -30.37 4.85 -20.50
CA VAL A 169 -30.28 5.54 -19.21
C VAL A 169 -30.16 7.06 -19.40
N PHE A 170 -29.27 7.52 -20.28
CA PHE A 170 -29.11 8.95 -20.55
C PHE A 170 -30.33 9.59 -21.22
N GLU A 171 -31.09 8.84 -22.05
CA GLU A 171 -32.37 9.33 -22.57
C GLU A 171 -33.41 9.51 -21.46
N ARG A 172 -33.44 8.62 -20.46
CA ARG A 172 -34.33 8.78 -19.29
C ARG A 172 -33.99 10.05 -18.50
N PHE A 173 -32.72 10.30 -18.20
CA PHE A 173 -32.29 11.54 -17.56
C PHE A 173 -32.63 12.78 -18.38
N ARG A 174 -32.50 12.73 -19.72
CA ARG A 174 -32.92 13.83 -20.59
C ARG A 174 -34.43 14.07 -20.55
N GLY A 175 -35.23 13.01 -20.50
CA GLY A 175 -36.68 13.08 -20.33
C GLY A 175 -37.06 13.87 -19.07
N ILE A 176 -36.43 13.53 -17.94
CA ILE A 176 -36.62 14.21 -16.66
C ILE A 176 -36.35 15.72 -16.78
N LEU A 177 -35.22 16.12 -17.40
CA LEU A 177 -34.90 17.54 -17.61
C LEU A 177 -35.92 18.29 -18.49
N HIS A 178 -36.53 17.62 -19.46
CA HIS A 178 -37.49 18.23 -20.39
C HIS A 178 -38.92 18.31 -19.84
N GLU A 179 -39.30 17.45 -18.90
CA GLU A 179 -40.65 17.42 -18.30
C GLU A 179 -40.95 18.63 -17.41
N GLY A 180 -39.95 19.45 -17.06
CA GLY A 180 -40.13 20.84 -16.62
C GLY A 180 -40.48 21.06 -15.13
N GLU A 181 -40.68 20.01 -14.34
CA GLU A 181 -40.93 20.07 -12.89
C GLU A 181 -39.78 19.46 -12.07
N VAL A 182 -38.54 19.86 -12.35
CA VAL A 182 -37.35 19.33 -11.66
C VAL A 182 -36.69 20.42 -10.83
N ASP A 183 -36.32 20.09 -9.59
CA ASP A 183 -35.59 21.00 -8.72
C ASP A 183 -34.21 21.36 -9.33
N LYS A 184 -33.74 22.59 -9.06
CA LYS A 184 -32.45 23.08 -9.59
C LYS A 184 -31.29 22.17 -9.21
N ARG A 185 -31.28 21.60 -8.01
CA ARG A 185 -30.22 20.68 -7.56
C ARG A 185 -30.15 19.44 -8.45
N VAL A 186 -31.31 18.85 -8.73
CA VAL A 186 -31.41 17.64 -9.58
C VAL A 186 -30.99 17.96 -11.00
N GLN A 187 -31.37 19.14 -11.52
CA GLN A 187 -30.89 19.61 -12.82
C GLN A 187 -29.36 19.68 -12.87
N PHE A 188 -28.71 20.30 -11.89
CA PHE A 188 -27.24 20.37 -11.82
C PHE A 188 -26.60 18.97 -11.78
N LEU A 189 -27.15 18.04 -10.99
CA LEU A 189 -26.63 16.66 -10.89
C LEU A 189 -26.66 15.93 -12.23
N ILE A 190 -27.75 16.07 -12.98
CA ILE A 190 -27.87 15.45 -14.30
C ILE A 190 -26.92 16.14 -15.29
N GLU A 191 -26.85 17.47 -15.31
CA GLU A 191 -25.92 18.20 -16.18
C GLU A 191 -24.45 17.82 -15.93
N ASP A 192 -24.06 17.67 -14.65
CA ASP A 192 -22.74 17.19 -14.25
C ASP A 192 -22.46 15.78 -14.75
N LEU A 193 -23.45 14.87 -14.71
CA LEU A 193 -23.33 13.52 -15.26
C LEU A 193 -23.12 13.53 -16.78
N PHE A 194 -23.83 14.40 -17.51
CA PHE A 194 -23.64 14.57 -18.96
C PHE A 194 -22.25 15.14 -19.29
N ALA A 195 -21.76 16.08 -18.48
CA ALA A 195 -20.40 16.60 -18.61
C ALA A 195 -19.36 15.49 -18.38
N LEU A 196 -19.55 14.64 -17.36
CA LEU A 196 -18.68 13.52 -17.07
C LEU A 196 -18.62 12.53 -18.24
N ARG A 197 -19.76 12.17 -18.84
CA ARG A 197 -19.79 11.32 -20.04
C ARG A 197 -19.01 11.94 -21.22
N LYS A 198 -19.13 13.26 -21.41
CA LYS A 198 -18.41 13.99 -22.47
C LYS A 198 -16.89 13.98 -22.27
N HIS A 199 -16.45 14.04 -21.01
CA HIS A 199 -15.03 13.97 -20.63
C HIS A 199 -14.48 12.53 -20.56
N LYS A 200 -15.32 11.52 -20.83
CA LYS A 200 -15.11 10.09 -20.58
C LYS A 200 -15.07 9.75 -19.09
N PHE A 201 -15.66 8.61 -18.74
CA PHE A 201 -15.62 8.08 -17.38
C PHE A 201 -14.18 7.75 -16.98
N GLN A 202 -13.93 7.75 -15.67
CA GLN A 202 -12.71 7.18 -15.11
C GLN A 202 -12.72 5.65 -15.33
N PRO A 203 -11.56 4.97 -15.32
CA PRO A 203 -11.51 3.51 -15.42
C PRO A 203 -12.35 2.87 -14.31
N ALA A 204 -13.11 1.82 -14.66
CA ALA A 204 -14.05 1.15 -13.77
C ALA A 204 -13.37 0.54 -12.54
N VAL A 205 -12.18 -0.04 -12.74
CA VAL A 205 -11.35 -0.64 -11.71
C VAL A 205 -9.99 0.06 -11.70
N PRO A 206 -9.53 0.59 -10.55
CA PRO A 206 -8.16 1.08 -10.41
C PRO A 206 -7.15 -0.06 -10.61
N PRO A 207 -5.98 0.17 -11.25
CA PRO A 207 -4.98 -0.88 -11.49
C PRO A 207 -4.51 -1.63 -10.23
N GLU A 208 -4.53 -0.97 -9.06
CA GLU A 208 -4.16 -1.58 -7.77
C GLU A 208 -5.17 -2.64 -7.29
N LEU A 209 -6.41 -2.57 -7.80
CA LEU A 209 -7.55 -3.41 -7.42
C LEU A 209 -7.95 -4.40 -8.52
N ASP A 210 -7.22 -4.40 -9.63
CA ASP A 210 -7.35 -5.35 -10.72
C ASP A 210 -6.50 -6.57 -10.40
N LEU A 211 -7.09 -7.50 -9.64
CA LEU A 211 -6.40 -8.65 -9.02
C LEU A 211 -6.81 -9.99 -9.65
N VAL A 212 -7.72 -9.97 -10.63
CA VAL A 212 -8.28 -11.18 -11.23
C VAL A 212 -8.23 -11.03 -12.74
N GLU A 213 -7.47 -11.92 -13.38
CA GLU A 213 -7.38 -12.01 -14.83
C GLU A 213 -8.76 -12.27 -15.47
N GLU A 214 -9.00 -11.69 -16.64
CA GLU A 214 -10.30 -11.75 -17.34
C GLU A 214 -10.82 -13.20 -17.55
N GLU A 215 -9.91 -14.17 -17.75
CA GLU A 215 -10.24 -15.58 -17.98
C GLU A 215 -10.77 -16.29 -16.72
N ASP A 216 -10.38 -15.81 -15.54
CA ASP A 216 -10.75 -16.39 -14.24
C ASP A 216 -11.97 -15.69 -13.62
N GLN A 217 -12.47 -14.61 -14.24
CA GLN A 217 -13.63 -13.89 -13.78
C GLN A 217 -14.91 -14.73 -13.93
N LEU A 218 -15.72 -14.73 -12.88
CA LEU A 218 -16.99 -15.47 -12.82
C LEU A 218 -18.13 -14.50 -12.56
N THR A 219 -19.02 -14.33 -13.53
CA THR A 219 -20.12 -13.39 -13.42
C THR A 219 -21.41 -14.09 -13.00
N HIS A 220 -22.05 -13.59 -11.93
CA HIS A 220 -23.34 -14.08 -11.46
C HIS A 220 -24.49 -13.34 -12.16
N GLU A 221 -25.39 -14.10 -12.78
CA GLU A 221 -26.65 -13.61 -13.33
C GLU A 221 -27.73 -13.64 -12.24
N ILE A 222 -28.07 -12.47 -11.70
CA ILE A 222 -29.09 -12.34 -10.65
C ILE A 222 -29.97 -11.13 -10.95
N SER A 223 -31.29 -11.29 -10.83
CA SER A 223 -32.27 -10.22 -11.03
C SER A 223 -32.76 -9.64 -9.71
N LEU A 224 -33.09 -8.35 -9.72
CA LEU A 224 -33.77 -7.67 -8.61
C LEU A 224 -35.17 -8.23 -8.34
N GLY A 225 -35.78 -8.95 -9.29
CA GLY A 225 -37.10 -9.57 -9.12
C GLY A 225 -37.09 -10.93 -8.42
N ASP A 226 -35.91 -11.52 -8.23
CA ASP A 226 -35.78 -12.92 -7.81
C ASP A 226 -36.18 -13.15 -6.34
N LYS A 227 -36.86 -14.28 -6.10
CA LYS A 227 -37.12 -14.77 -4.74
C LYS A 227 -35.87 -15.48 -4.24
N VAL A 228 -35.08 -14.77 -3.45
CA VAL A 228 -33.79 -15.25 -2.94
C VAL A 228 -33.87 -15.63 -1.46
N ASP A 229 -33.25 -16.75 -1.10
CA ASP A 229 -33.08 -17.17 0.29
C ASP A 229 -31.76 -16.61 0.85
N PRO A 230 -31.79 -15.75 1.89
CA PRO A 230 -30.58 -15.19 2.49
C PRO A 230 -29.79 -16.19 3.35
N GLN A 231 -30.32 -17.40 3.64
CA GLN A 231 -29.68 -18.41 4.48
C GLN A 231 -29.10 -17.83 5.79
N ILE A 232 -29.91 -17.05 6.51
CA ILE A 232 -29.48 -16.29 7.72
C ILE A 232 -28.97 -17.23 8.83
N GLU A 233 -29.44 -18.46 8.82
CA GLU A 233 -29.03 -19.50 9.75
C GLU A 233 -27.55 -19.87 9.68
N LEU A 234 -26.85 -19.53 8.58
CA LEU A 234 -25.39 -19.68 8.45
C LEU A 234 -24.61 -18.67 9.30
N ASP A 235 -25.27 -17.63 9.82
CA ASP A 235 -24.64 -16.64 10.70
C ASP A 235 -24.56 -17.12 12.15
N VAL A 236 -25.26 -18.21 12.47
CA VAL A 236 -25.42 -18.75 13.82
C VAL A 236 -24.67 -20.07 13.93
N PHE A 237 -23.94 -20.22 15.04
CA PHE A 237 -23.22 -21.45 15.33
C PHE A 237 -24.19 -22.65 15.45
N LYS A 238 -23.89 -23.72 14.71
CA LYS A 238 -24.52 -25.04 14.82
C LYS A 238 -23.41 -26.07 15.05
N PRO A 239 -23.57 -27.02 16.00
CA PRO A 239 -22.59 -28.08 16.20
C PRO A 239 -22.50 -28.97 14.96
N ASP A 240 -21.28 -29.26 14.53
CA ASP A 240 -21.00 -30.14 13.39
C ASP A 240 -20.49 -31.49 13.89
N LEU A 241 -21.14 -32.57 13.46
CA LEU A 241 -20.72 -33.94 13.80
C LEU A 241 -19.45 -34.35 13.05
N ASN A 242 -19.21 -33.78 11.86
CA ASN A 242 -18.05 -34.06 11.02
C ASN A 242 -17.02 -32.92 11.04
N PHE A 243 -16.97 -32.17 12.15
CA PHE A 243 -16.13 -30.98 12.28
C PHE A 243 -14.68 -31.21 11.86
N VAL A 244 -14.03 -32.24 12.42
CA VAL A 244 -12.62 -32.56 12.14
C VAL A 244 -12.42 -32.87 10.66
N GLN A 245 -13.33 -33.65 10.05
CA GLN A 245 -13.24 -33.98 8.62
C GLN A 245 -13.40 -32.73 7.73
N ASN A 246 -14.30 -31.82 8.10
CA ASN A 246 -14.55 -30.60 7.34
C ASN A 246 -13.43 -29.57 7.49
N GLU A 247 -12.79 -29.48 8.67
CA GLU A 247 -11.58 -28.68 8.86
C GLU A 247 -10.43 -29.24 8.02
N ASN A 248 -10.18 -30.54 8.06
CA ASN A 248 -9.11 -31.16 7.26
C ASN A 248 -9.32 -30.96 5.75
N LYS A 249 -10.56 -31.11 5.26
CA LYS A 249 -10.88 -30.82 3.85
C LYS A 249 -10.60 -29.38 3.46
N TYR A 250 -10.86 -28.44 4.38
CA TYR A 250 -10.56 -27.03 4.13
C TYR A 250 -9.05 -26.78 4.16
N GLU A 251 -8.31 -27.41 5.07
CA GLU A 251 -6.85 -27.33 5.13
C GLU A 251 -6.19 -27.86 3.86
N GLU A 252 -6.66 -29.00 3.33
CA GLU A 252 -6.21 -29.52 2.02
C GLU A 252 -6.53 -28.56 0.87
N LEU A 253 -7.73 -27.96 0.88
CA LEU A 253 -8.11 -26.96 -0.11
C LEU A 253 -7.26 -25.69 0.01
N GLN A 254 -6.96 -25.26 1.22
CA GLN A 254 -6.13 -24.10 1.51
C GLN A 254 -4.72 -24.31 0.98
N LYS A 255 -4.10 -25.47 1.22
CA LYS A 255 -2.78 -25.81 0.65
C LYS A 255 -2.79 -25.77 -0.87
N ARG A 256 -3.87 -26.26 -1.50
CA ARG A 256 -4.01 -26.18 -2.96
C ARG A 256 -4.19 -24.75 -3.48
N ILE A 257 -4.87 -23.88 -2.74
CA ILE A 257 -5.13 -22.49 -3.13
C ILE A 257 -3.89 -21.62 -2.92
N LEU A 258 -3.21 -21.77 -1.78
CA LEU A 258 -2.04 -20.96 -1.39
C LEU A 258 -0.71 -21.53 -1.92
N GLY A 259 -0.72 -22.75 -2.46
CA GLY A 259 0.50 -23.49 -2.80
C GLY A 259 1.00 -24.30 -1.60
N ASP A 260 1.56 -25.48 -1.87
CA ASP A 260 2.13 -26.35 -0.84
C ASP A 260 3.41 -25.68 -0.31
N GLY A 261 3.28 -24.97 0.81
CA GLY A 261 4.41 -24.52 1.60
C GLY A 261 5.00 -25.73 2.34
N ASP A 262 5.84 -26.50 1.67
CA ASP A 262 6.80 -27.34 2.39
C ASP A 262 7.78 -26.40 3.10
N GLN A 263 7.59 -26.31 4.41
CA GLN A 263 8.48 -25.65 5.36
C GLN A 263 9.83 -26.38 5.38
N ASP A 264 10.84 -25.81 4.74
CA ASP A 264 12.17 -25.79 5.34
C ASP A 264 12.36 -24.39 5.95
N ASP A 265 12.48 -24.36 7.28
CA ASP A 265 12.75 -23.16 8.08
C ASP A 265 14.06 -22.49 7.60
N ASP A 266 13.95 -21.34 6.93
CA ASP A 266 14.91 -20.25 7.06
C ASP A 266 14.17 -18.90 6.91
N GLU A 267 14.37 -18.02 7.89
CA GLU A 267 13.60 -16.79 8.07
C GLU A 267 13.86 -15.73 6.98
N SER A 268 12.75 -15.14 6.54
CA SER A 268 12.52 -13.76 6.05
C SER A 268 12.67 -13.41 4.56
N ASP A 269 11.47 -13.24 3.98
CA ASP A 269 10.96 -12.13 3.15
C ASP A 269 11.02 -12.22 1.61
N ASP A 270 9.84 -12.62 1.10
CA ASP A 270 9.00 -11.97 0.06
C ASP A 270 9.10 -12.35 -1.44
N GLU A 271 7.89 -12.71 -1.93
CA GLU A 271 7.29 -12.62 -3.29
C GLU A 271 7.28 -13.84 -4.26
N ASP A 272 6.07 -14.45 -4.32
CA ASP A 272 5.19 -14.77 -5.47
C ASP A 272 5.63 -15.60 -6.71
N GLU A 273 4.85 -16.69 -6.88
CA GLU A 273 4.35 -17.38 -8.10
C GLU A 273 5.32 -18.02 -9.10
N GLN A 274 5.44 -19.35 -8.98
CA GLN A 274 6.00 -20.23 -10.01
C GLN A 274 4.94 -20.58 -11.08
N GLU A 275 4.88 -19.78 -12.15
CA GLU A 275 5.07 -20.38 -13.49
C GLU A 275 6.40 -21.14 -13.48
N MET A 276 6.65 -22.10 -14.38
CA MET A 276 8.02 -22.63 -14.55
C MET A 276 8.96 -21.53 -15.10
N LYS A 277 9.26 -20.52 -14.29
CA LYS A 277 10.35 -19.57 -14.42
C LYS A 277 11.57 -20.33 -13.98
N ILE A 278 12.47 -20.50 -14.94
CA ILE A 278 13.87 -20.86 -14.68
C ILE A 278 14.37 -19.87 -13.62
N GLU A 279 14.60 -20.35 -12.40
CA GLU A 279 15.15 -19.56 -11.33
C GLU A 279 16.59 -19.23 -11.71
N ASP A 280 16.82 -17.96 -12.06
CA ASP A 280 18.10 -17.51 -12.54
C ASP A 280 18.98 -17.13 -11.35
N GLU A 281 19.64 -18.12 -10.75
CA GLU A 281 20.66 -17.93 -9.70
C GLU A 281 21.84 -17.04 -10.16
N THR A 282 21.88 -16.59 -11.42
CA THR A 282 23.07 -15.97 -12.01
C THR A 282 23.09 -14.44 -11.95
N GLU A 283 22.21 -13.78 -11.17
CA GLU A 283 22.06 -12.32 -11.11
C GLU A 283 21.98 -11.65 -12.51
N THR A 284 21.61 -12.39 -13.56
CA THR A 284 21.74 -11.94 -14.96
C THR A 284 21.02 -10.65 -15.23
N ASN A 285 19.83 -10.43 -14.67
CA ASN A 285 19.06 -9.22 -14.89
C ASN A 285 19.75 -7.99 -14.27
N LEU A 286 20.28 -8.12 -13.05
CA LEU A 286 21.07 -7.07 -12.40
C LEU A 286 22.38 -6.84 -13.17
N ILE A 287 23.07 -7.91 -13.58
CA ILE A 287 24.29 -7.83 -14.37
C ILE A 287 24.00 -7.20 -15.74
N ASN A 288 22.87 -7.50 -16.37
CA ASN A 288 22.44 -6.94 -17.65
C ASN A 288 22.08 -5.46 -17.50
N LEU A 289 21.43 -5.08 -16.40
CA LEU A 289 21.18 -3.68 -16.06
C LEU A 289 22.50 -2.93 -15.85
N ARG A 290 23.40 -3.46 -15.01
CA ARG A 290 24.75 -2.92 -14.78
C ARG A 290 25.55 -2.79 -16.07
N ARG A 291 25.54 -3.82 -16.93
CA ARG A 291 26.17 -3.79 -18.27
C ARG A 291 25.55 -2.72 -19.15
N THR A 292 24.23 -2.58 -19.15
CA THR A 292 23.53 -1.58 -19.96
C THR A 292 23.89 -0.17 -19.51
N ILE A 293 23.89 0.09 -18.19
CA ILE A 293 24.30 1.37 -17.61
C ILE A 293 25.77 1.65 -17.93
N TYR A 294 26.67 0.67 -17.70
CA TYR A 294 28.09 0.78 -18.02
C TYR A 294 28.33 1.12 -19.50
N LEU A 295 27.75 0.33 -20.41
CA LEU A 295 27.90 0.55 -21.84
C LEU A 295 27.31 1.89 -22.27
N THR A 296 26.21 2.33 -21.67
CA THR A 296 25.61 3.65 -21.96
C THR A 296 26.54 4.78 -21.54
N ILE A 297 27.17 4.67 -20.37
CA ILE A 297 28.13 5.66 -19.86
C ILE A 297 29.41 5.66 -20.70
N MET A 298 29.93 4.49 -21.09
CA MET A 298 31.20 4.37 -21.84
C MET A 298 31.07 4.64 -23.34
N SER A 299 29.88 4.44 -23.92
CA SER A 299 29.63 4.68 -25.36
C SER A 299 29.20 6.12 -25.66
N SER A 300 28.87 6.90 -24.64
CA SER A 300 28.48 8.30 -24.81
C SER A 300 29.71 9.19 -24.88
N ALA A 301 29.69 10.17 -25.78
CA ALA A 301 30.83 11.06 -25.99
C ALA A 301 30.86 12.21 -24.95
N ASP A 302 29.68 12.61 -24.45
CA ASP A 302 29.51 13.72 -23.52
C ASP A 302 28.50 13.39 -22.41
N PHE A 303 28.62 14.09 -21.28
CA PHE A 303 27.80 13.83 -20.08
C PHE A 303 26.32 14.16 -20.32
N GLU A 304 26.01 15.16 -21.14
CA GLU A 304 24.62 15.48 -21.49
C GLU A 304 23.96 14.35 -22.29
N GLU A 305 24.71 13.78 -23.25
CA GLU A 305 24.26 12.64 -24.05
C GLU A 305 24.04 11.40 -23.17
N ALA A 306 25.00 11.12 -22.28
CA ALA A 306 24.90 10.02 -21.32
C ALA A 306 23.69 10.20 -20.41
N GLY A 307 23.49 11.40 -19.84
CA GLY A 307 22.36 11.72 -18.97
C GLY A 307 21.02 11.52 -19.68
N HIS A 308 20.88 12.00 -20.92
CA HIS A 308 19.67 11.81 -21.70
C HIS A 308 19.38 10.35 -22.06
N LYS A 309 20.42 9.54 -22.33
CA LYS A 309 20.24 8.10 -22.59
C LYS A 309 19.88 7.34 -21.32
N LEU A 310 20.49 7.66 -20.19
CA LEU A 310 20.19 7.04 -18.90
C LEU A 310 18.75 7.27 -18.47
N LEU A 311 18.18 8.46 -18.72
CA LEU A 311 16.76 8.75 -18.45
C LEU A 311 15.77 7.94 -19.30
N LYS A 312 16.21 7.39 -20.45
CA LYS A 312 15.37 6.56 -21.31
C LYS A 312 15.34 5.09 -20.87
N ILE A 313 16.26 4.70 -19.99
CA ILE A 313 16.24 3.37 -19.37
C ILE A 313 15.08 3.38 -18.37
N ARG A 314 14.13 2.47 -18.56
CA ARG A 314 13.02 2.28 -17.62
C ARG A 314 13.57 1.61 -16.37
N LEU A 315 13.81 2.40 -15.33
CA LEU A 315 14.22 1.89 -14.02
C LEU A 315 12.96 1.50 -13.24
N GLU A 316 12.95 0.31 -12.65
CA GLU A 316 11.91 -0.12 -11.72
C GLU A 316 12.13 0.55 -10.34
N SER A 317 11.06 0.61 -9.54
CA SER A 317 11.12 1.19 -8.19
C SER A 317 12.14 0.42 -7.34
N GLY A 318 13.23 1.09 -6.92
CA GLY A 318 14.34 0.48 -6.17
C GLY A 318 15.65 0.32 -6.96
N GLN A 319 15.60 0.22 -8.29
CA GLN A 319 16.81 0.10 -9.14
C GLN A 319 17.57 1.43 -9.33
N GLU A 320 16.98 2.55 -8.92
CA GLU A 320 17.57 3.89 -9.01
C GLU A 320 18.87 4.03 -8.19
N MET A 321 19.06 3.20 -7.16
CA MET A 321 20.30 3.16 -6.37
C MET A 321 21.45 2.53 -7.17
N GLU A 322 21.15 1.54 -8.01
CA GLU A 322 22.13 0.83 -8.82
C GLU A 322 22.78 1.75 -9.86
N LEU A 323 22.01 2.67 -10.42
CA LEU A 323 22.54 3.72 -11.31
C LEU A 323 23.56 4.61 -10.60
N CYS A 324 23.29 5.01 -9.35
CA CYS A 324 24.23 5.79 -8.54
C CYS A 324 25.50 4.99 -8.22
N ILE A 325 25.38 3.71 -7.87
CA ILE A 325 26.50 2.81 -7.58
C ILE A 325 27.37 2.63 -8.83
N MET A 326 26.78 2.25 -9.95
CA MET A 326 27.49 2.05 -11.22
C MET A 326 28.25 3.30 -11.66
N LEU A 327 27.67 4.49 -11.50
CA LEU A 327 28.34 5.75 -11.84
C LEU A 327 29.60 5.96 -10.98
N LEU A 328 29.50 5.68 -9.67
CA LEU A 328 30.63 5.77 -8.74
C LEU A 328 31.70 4.71 -9.01
N GLU A 329 31.30 3.48 -9.34
CA GLU A 329 32.21 2.39 -9.69
C GLU A 329 32.95 2.64 -11.00
N CYS A 330 32.26 3.13 -12.04
CA CYS A 330 32.90 3.53 -13.28
C CYS A 330 33.94 4.63 -13.01
N CYS A 331 33.57 5.63 -12.21
CA CYS A 331 34.47 6.72 -11.84
C CYS A 331 35.69 6.24 -11.01
N SER A 332 35.52 5.22 -10.16
CA SER A 332 36.60 4.71 -9.30
C SER A 332 37.59 3.80 -10.04
N GLN A 333 37.15 3.15 -11.12
CA GLN A 333 38.01 2.32 -11.97
C GLN A 333 38.89 3.14 -12.93
N GLU A 334 38.58 4.42 -13.14
CA GLU A 334 39.40 5.30 -13.98
C GLU A 334 40.75 5.61 -13.32
N LYS A 335 41.81 5.58 -14.14
CA LYS A 335 43.19 5.87 -13.66
C LYS A 335 43.34 7.31 -13.16
N THR A 336 42.53 8.22 -13.69
CA THR A 336 42.51 9.63 -13.34
C THR A 336 41.08 10.11 -13.31
N PHE A 337 40.74 10.92 -12.31
CA PHE A 337 39.42 11.50 -12.19
C PHE A 337 39.04 12.31 -13.45
N LEU A 338 37.93 11.92 -14.08
CA LEU A 338 37.34 12.64 -15.21
C LEU A 338 36.17 13.48 -14.72
N HIS A 339 36.16 14.77 -15.07
CA HIS A 339 35.09 15.71 -14.70
C HIS A 339 33.71 15.28 -15.25
N TYR A 340 33.69 14.48 -16.32
CA TYR A 340 32.52 13.84 -16.91
C TYR A 340 31.61 13.17 -15.87
N TYR A 341 32.15 12.35 -14.97
CA TYR A 341 31.35 11.63 -13.97
C TYR A 341 30.73 12.56 -12.92
N ALA A 342 31.43 13.63 -12.53
CA ALA A 342 30.90 14.60 -11.59
C ALA A 342 29.76 15.43 -12.19
N LEU A 343 29.87 15.81 -13.47
CA LEU A 343 28.81 16.52 -14.17
C LEU A 343 27.57 15.63 -14.37
N LEU A 344 27.76 14.36 -14.71
CA LEU A 344 26.68 13.38 -14.82
C LEU A 344 25.97 13.14 -13.47
N GLY A 345 26.74 13.03 -12.38
CA GLY A 345 26.20 12.94 -11.03
C GLY A 345 25.42 14.19 -10.61
N GLN A 346 25.96 15.38 -10.89
CA GLN A 346 25.31 16.66 -10.64
C GLN A 346 23.97 16.76 -11.39
N GLN A 347 23.97 16.44 -12.68
CA GLN A 347 22.76 16.45 -13.51
C GLN A 347 21.71 15.48 -12.96
N SER A 348 22.12 14.26 -12.58
CA SER A 348 21.24 13.25 -11.99
C SER A 348 20.59 13.74 -10.68
N CYS A 349 21.36 14.39 -9.80
CA CYS A 349 20.86 15.01 -8.57
C CYS A 349 19.89 16.17 -8.83
N MET A 350 20.10 16.95 -9.89
CA MET A 350 19.23 18.08 -10.24
C MET A 350 17.90 17.65 -10.87
N ILE A 351 17.84 16.46 -11.47
CA ILE A 351 16.63 15.93 -12.11
C ILE A 351 15.67 15.31 -11.10
N ASN A 352 16.16 14.46 -10.20
CA ASN A 352 15.31 13.75 -9.23
C ASN A 352 15.90 13.82 -7.82
N LYS A 353 15.06 14.19 -6.84
CA LYS A 353 15.42 14.20 -5.41
C LYS A 353 15.76 12.82 -4.88
N VAL A 354 15.25 11.75 -5.51
CA VAL A 354 15.59 10.38 -5.10
C VAL A 354 17.05 10.07 -5.42
N HIS A 355 17.56 10.45 -6.59
CA HIS A 355 18.99 10.31 -6.90
C HIS A 355 19.86 11.10 -5.93
N GLN A 356 19.46 12.31 -5.55
CA GLN A 356 20.18 13.08 -4.53
C GLN A 356 20.32 12.30 -3.22
N LYS A 357 19.21 11.75 -2.70
CA LYS A 357 19.22 10.93 -1.48
C LYS A 357 20.06 9.65 -1.64
N ASN A 358 20.01 9.02 -2.81
CA ASN A 358 20.80 7.81 -3.10
C ASN A 358 22.30 8.12 -3.15
N PHE A 359 22.72 9.25 -3.72
CA PHE A 359 24.11 9.69 -3.70
C PHE A 359 24.59 10.05 -2.28
N GLU A 360 23.74 10.68 -1.46
CA GLU A 360 24.04 10.92 -0.04
C GLU A 360 24.25 9.61 0.72
N ASN A 361 23.37 8.63 0.54
CA ASN A 361 23.51 7.29 1.13
C ASN A 361 24.77 6.56 0.64
N SER A 362 25.02 6.60 -0.67
CA SER A 362 26.19 5.97 -1.29
C SER A 362 27.48 6.59 -0.76
N PHE A 363 27.52 7.91 -0.53
CA PHE A 363 28.69 8.58 0.05
C PHE A 363 29.00 8.05 1.46
N VAL A 364 27.99 7.88 2.31
CA VAL A 364 28.17 7.33 3.66
C VAL A 364 28.67 5.89 3.60
N GLN A 365 28.09 5.07 2.74
CA GLN A 365 28.52 3.68 2.54
C GLN A 365 29.96 3.59 2.02
N GLN A 366 30.30 4.32 0.96
CA GLN A 366 31.65 4.35 0.39
C GLN A 366 32.68 4.87 1.40
N TYR A 367 32.33 5.90 2.19
CA TYR A 367 33.20 6.39 3.25
C TYR A 367 33.47 5.33 4.32
N SER A 368 32.45 4.57 4.72
CA SER A 368 32.61 3.47 5.69
C SER A 368 33.49 2.32 5.15
N MET A 369 33.39 2.05 3.85
CA MET A 369 34.10 0.97 3.16
C MET A 369 35.43 1.41 2.56
N ILE A 370 35.86 2.66 2.77
CA ILE A 370 37.07 3.24 2.19
C ILE A 370 38.36 2.46 2.55
N HIS A 371 38.32 1.70 3.65
CA HIS A 371 39.42 0.83 4.09
C HIS A 371 39.63 -0.40 3.18
N ARG A 372 38.63 -0.76 2.36
CA ARG A 372 38.69 -1.84 1.37
C ARG A 372 39.23 -1.38 0.01
N LEU A 373 39.24 -0.07 -0.26
CA LEU A 373 39.85 0.50 -1.45
C LEU A 373 41.37 0.60 -1.25
N GLU A 374 42.14 0.18 -2.25
CA GLU A 374 43.60 0.12 -2.15
C GLU A 374 44.21 1.47 -1.76
N THR A 375 45.23 1.39 -0.91
CA THR A 375 45.56 2.41 0.08
C THR A 375 45.94 3.77 -0.47
N ASN A 376 45.23 4.80 0.00
CA ASN A 376 45.86 5.99 0.60
C ASN A 376 44.97 6.59 1.70
N LYS A 377 45.08 5.98 2.90
CA LYS A 377 44.67 6.45 4.24
C LYS A 377 43.86 7.75 4.30
N LEU A 378 42.56 7.67 4.63
CA LEU A 378 41.78 8.84 5.07
C LEU A 378 40.92 8.55 6.30
N CYS A 379 40.90 9.55 7.18
CA CYS A 379 40.74 9.47 8.62
C CYS A 379 39.28 9.36 9.10
N ASN A 380 39.08 8.73 10.27
CA ASN A 380 37.85 8.93 11.04
C ASN A 380 37.81 10.34 11.63
N SER A 381 36.71 11.04 11.37
CA SER A 381 36.36 12.39 11.85
C SER A 381 37.40 13.48 11.54
N ILE A 382 36.99 14.46 10.73
CA ILE A 382 37.85 15.51 10.20
C ILE A 382 38.30 16.49 11.31
N PHE A 383 37.59 16.62 12.44
CA PHE A 383 37.97 17.54 13.54
C PHE A 383 37.65 17.00 14.96
N PRO A 384 38.36 15.97 15.45
CA PRO A 384 38.15 15.45 16.80
C PRO A 384 38.57 16.47 17.87
N LYS A 385 37.66 16.73 18.84
CA LYS A 385 37.89 17.57 20.03
C LYS A 385 37.97 16.76 21.33
N ASP A 386 37.83 15.45 21.20
CA ASP A 386 37.61 14.48 22.27
C ASP A 386 38.90 14.19 23.04
N SER A 387 40.05 14.27 22.36
CA SER A 387 41.37 14.09 22.99
C SER A 387 42.39 15.09 22.43
N PRO A 388 43.25 15.68 23.28
CA PRO A 388 44.32 16.57 22.84
C PRO A 388 45.27 15.91 21.83
N LYS A 389 45.44 14.59 21.91
CA LYS A 389 46.25 13.81 20.96
C LYS A 389 45.61 13.81 19.56
N ASN A 390 44.30 13.58 19.49
CA ASN A 390 43.54 13.54 18.25
C ASN A 390 43.43 14.94 17.61
N THR A 391 43.24 15.98 18.42
CA THR A 391 43.23 17.37 17.93
C THR A 391 44.60 17.78 17.37
N ARG A 392 45.72 17.37 17.99
CA ARG A 392 47.07 17.59 17.44
C ARG A 392 47.30 16.79 16.16
N PHE A 393 46.85 15.54 16.11
CA PHE A 393 46.92 14.71 14.90
C PHE A 393 46.19 15.36 13.73
N ALA A 394 44.95 15.83 13.94
CA ALA A 394 44.17 16.53 12.92
C ALA A 394 44.86 17.81 12.44
N ILE A 395 45.38 18.66 13.36
CA ILE A 395 46.11 19.87 12.98
C ILE A 395 47.32 19.51 12.10
N ASN A 396 48.12 18.53 12.52
CA ASN A 396 49.33 18.10 11.80
C ASN A 396 48.99 17.50 10.43
N PHE A 397 47.92 16.71 10.34
CA PHE A 397 47.43 16.12 9.09
C PHE A 397 47.03 17.22 8.09
N PHE A 398 46.15 18.15 8.49
CA PHE A 398 45.70 19.23 7.61
C PHE A 398 46.80 20.22 7.23
N THR A 399 47.79 20.46 8.10
CA THR A 399 48.98 21.22 7.70
C THR A 399 49.86 20.47 6.70
N SER A 400 49.99 19.15 6.84
CA SER A 400 50.85 18.35 5.96
C SER A 400 50.28 18.23 4.55
N ILE A 401 48.95 18.29 4.39
CA ILE A 401 48.27 18.33 3.09
C ILE A 401 48.06 19.77 2.55
N GLY A 402 48.66 20.79 3.18
CA GLY A 402 48.60 22.18 2.72
C GLY A 402 47.33 22.97 3.08
N LEU A 403 46.36 22.36 3.78
CA LEU A 403 45.09 22.96 4.22
C LEU A 403 45.13 23.48 5.67
N GLY A 404 46.28 24.00 6.10
CA GLY A 404 46.52 24.41 7.49
C GLY A 404 45.59 25.51 8.00
N GLY A 405 45.04 26.35 7.11
CA GLY A 405 44.12 27.44 7.47
C GLY A 405 42.82 26.95 8.13
N ILE A 406 42.32 25.77 7.73
CA ILE A 406 41.06 25.21 8.27
C ILE A 406 41.23 24.77 9.74
N THR A 407 42.47 24.61 10.21
CA THR A 407 42.78 24.15 11.57
C THR A 407 42.88 25.26 12.62
N GLU A 408 42.65 26.53 12.23
CA GLU A 408 42.83 27.69 13.11
C GLU A 408 41.97 27.62 14.37
N ASN A 409 40.72 27.17 14.23
CA ASN A 409 39.81 26.93 15.36
C ASN A 409 40.32 25.82 16.30
N LEU A 410 40.93 24.76 15.77
CA LEU A 410 41.52 23.69 16.58
C LEU A 410 42.79 24.15 17.30
N ARG A 411 43.60 25.01 16.67
CA ARG A 411 44.79 25.61 17.30
C ARG A 411 44.38 26.54 18.45
N ASN A 412 43.32 27.34 18.25
CA ASN A 412 42.76 28.19 19.29
C ASN A 412 42.17 27.36 20.44
N TYR A 413 41.49 26.26 20.13
CA TYR A 413 41.01 25.30 21.12
C TYR A 413 42.16 24.69 21.94
N LEU A 414 43.25 24.24 21.29
CA LEU A 414 44.44 23.71 21.99
C LEU A 414 45.16 24.75 22.84
N LYS A 415 45.22 26.02 22.41
CA LYS A 415 45.78 27.13 23.20
C LYS A 415 44.94 27.43 24.44
N ASN A 416 43.61 27.31 24.35
CA ASN A 416 42.68 27.59 25.44
C ASN A 416 42.37 26.36 26.32
N MET A 417 42.80 25.17 25.92
CA MET A 417 42.54 23.90 26.61
C MET A 417 43.00 23.87 28.08
N PRO A 418 44.16 24.42 28.47
CA PRO A 418 44.55 24.46 29.90
C PRO A 418 43.57 25.28 30.75
N ARG A 419 42.98 26.34 30.20
CA ARG A 419 41.97 27.16 30.89
C ARG A 419 40.62 26.45 31.01
N LEU A 420 40.25 25.64 30.03
CA LEU A 420 39.00 24.88 30.01
C LEU A 420 39.04 23.69 31.02
N ILE A 421 40.18 23.02 31.13
CA ILE A 421 40.39 21.94 32.12
C ILE A 421 40.33 22.51 33.56
N LEU A 422 40.99 23.65 33.82
CA LEU A 422 40.92 24.37 35.10
C LEU A 422 39.49 24.83 35.47
N GLN A 423 38.62 25.07 34.48
CA GLN A 423 37.21 25.41 34.72
C GLN A 423 36.33 24.17 34.94
N GLN A 424 36.66 23.03 34.32
CA GLN A 424 36.00 21.75 34.59
C GLN A 424 36.33 21.22 35.98
N ASP A 425 37.61 21.26 36.38
CA ASP A 425 38.03 20.84 37.74
C ASP A 425 37.37 21.71 38.82
N LYS A 426 37.23 23.03 38.59
CA LYS A 426 36.49 23.93 39.49
C LYS A 426 35.00 23.65 39.56
N ARG A 427 34.37 23.10 38.50
CA ARG A 427 32.95 22.71 38.52
C ARG A 427 32.73 21.40 39.25
N VAL A 428 33.63 20.43 39.08
CA VAL A 428 33.57 19.13 39.76
C VAL A 428 33.83 19.28 41.27
N PHE A 429 34.77 20.14 41.68
CA PHE A 429 35.05 20.40 43.09
C PHE A 429 33.89 21.11 43.83
N ARG A 430 33.09 21.91 43.12
CA ARG A 430 31.95 22.65 43.69
C ARG A 430 30.69 21.80 43.88
N SER A 431 30.63 20.64 43.23
CA SER A 431 29.50 19.69 43.34
C SER A 431 29.72 18.57 44.38
N SER A 432 30.89 18.51 45.01
CA SER A 432 31.28 17.41 45.91
C SER A 432 31.51 17.81 47.37
N GLU A 433 31.16 19.03 47.79
CA GLU A 433 31.11 19.37 49.22
C GLU A 433 29.72 19.02 49.80
N PRO A 434 29.62 18.15 50.83
CA PRO A 434 28.36 17.85 51.50
C PRO A 434 28.02 18.93 52.54
N ASP A 435 26.85 19.56 52.41
CA ASP A 435 26.21 20.36 53.46
C ASP A 435 25.73 19.45 54.59
N ASP A 436 26.49 19.32 55.69
CA ASP A 436 25.95 19.13 57.06
C ASP A 436 27.05 18.86 58.11
N VAL A 437 27.44 19.87 58.89
CA VAL A 437 27.70 19.75 60.36
C VAL A 437 27.67 21.15 60.98
N HIS A 438 26.49 21.72 61.28
CA HIS A 438 26.38 22.76 62.32
C HIS A 438 25.01 22.85 63.01
N GLN A 439 24.43 21.71 63.40
CA GLN A 439 23.43 21.69 64.47
C GLN A 439 23.59 20.43 65.34
N SER A 440 24.40 20.55 66.41
CA SER A 440 24.20 19.90 67.71
C SER A 440 25.48 19.92 68.55
N LYS A 441 25.78 21.05 69.22
CA LYS A 441 26.58 21.10 70.46
C LYS A 441 26.63 22.53 71.02
N ARG A 442 25.51 23.01 71.56
CA ARG A 442 25.48 24.05 72.62
C ARG A 442 24.06 24.22 73.20
N ARG A 443 23.54 23.15 73.80
CA ARG A 443 22.62 23.21 74.94
C ARG A 443 23.27 22.48 76.10
N ARG A 444 24.08 23.22 76.88
CA ARG A 444 24.48 22.96 78.27
C ARG A 444 25.44 24.08 78.69
N ARG A 445 24.90 25.14 79.29
CA ARG A 445 25.40 25.85 80.50
C ARG A 445 24.65 27.19 80.67
N SER A 446 24.12 27.34 81.89
CA SER A 446 23.44 28.48 82.53
C SER A 446 22.28 29.13 81.80
#